data_AF-B0JX85-F1
#
_entry.id   AF-B0JX85-F1
#
_cell.length_a   1.000
_cell.length_b   1.000
_cell.length_c   1.000
_cell.angle_alpha   90.00
_cell.angle_beta   90.00
_cell.angle_gamma   90.00
#
_symmetry.space_group_name_H-M   'P 1'
#
loop_
_entity.id
_entity.type
_entity.pdbx_description
1 polymer ?
#
loop_
_entity_poly.entity_id
_entity_poly.type
_entity_poly.pdbx_seq_one_letter_code
_entity_poly.pdbx_strand_id
1 'polypeptide(L)'
;MDNPTINLGTQTKTNYHRDFQSNGVAYSKKNQLRPWKTQRYCIPEQDLARFVAQMEVVLDLYGTQPSEEEPLIAMDEASKQLLGEVYPPIPMQPGQDKKEDYHYSDSGT
;
A
#
# COMPACT_ATOMS: atom_id res chain seq x y z
N MET A 1 1.35 2.89 -40.71
CA MET A 1 0.52 3.57 -39.68
C MET A 1 1.32 3.45 -38.42
N ASP A 2 2.13 4.48 -38.21
CA ASP A 2 3.34 4.39 -37.42
C ASP A 2 3.02 4.92 -36.03
N ASN A 3 3.04 4.02 -35.06
CA ASN A 3 2.69 4.34 -33.68
C ASN A 3 3.91 4.99 -33.01
N PRO A 4 3.86 6.26 -32.59
CA PRO A 4 5.03 6.92 -32.03
C PRO A 4 5.37 6.33 -30.66
N THR A 5 6.61 5.82 -30.57
CA THR A 5 7.23 5.36 -29.33
C THR A 5 7.33 6.52 -28.34
N ILE A 6 6.49 6.48 -27.30
CA ILE A 6 6.59 7.37 -26.14
C ILE A 6 7.80 6.95 -25.32
N ASN A 7 8.82 7.80 -25.30
CA ASN A 7 10.03 7.65 -24.52
C ASN A 7 9.67 7.80 -23.03
N LEU A 8 9.65 6.69 -22.29
CA LEU A 8 9.45 6.73 -20.83
C LEU A 8 10.70 7.34 -20.21
N GLY A 9 10.56 8.61 -19.83
CA GLY A 9 11.56 9.37 -19.10
C GLY A 9 12.13 8.56 -17.93
N THR A 10 13.44 8.67 -17.77
CA THR A 10 14.23 8.07 -16.70
C THR A 10 13.55 8.26 -15.34
N GLN A 11 13.04 7.18 -14.78
CA GLN A 11 12.49 7.16 -13.43
C GLN A 11 13.66 7.33 -12.45
N THR A 12 13.84 8.55 -11.95
CA THR A 12 14.84 8.86 -10.93
C THR A 12 14.49 8.10 -9.66
N LYS A 13 15.26 7.05 -9.36
CA LYS A 13 15.14 6.23 -8.15
C LYS A 13 15.36 7.10 -6.91
N THR A 14 14.30 7.51 -6.22
CA THR A 14 14.40 8.07 -4.88
C THR A 14 14.58 6.94 -3.88
N ASN A 15 15.81 6.78 -3.41
CA ASN A 15 16.28 5.76 -2.49
C ASN A 15 15.97 6.16 -1.03
N TYR A 16 14.86 5.69 -0.44
CA TYR A 16 14.59 5.96 1.00
C TYR A 16 14.24 4.73 1.85
N HIS A 17 14.46 3.54 1.30
CA HIS A 17 14.88 2.42 2.13
C HIS A 17 16.11 1.82 1.46
N ARG A 18 17.29 2.36 1.80
CA ARG A 18 18.49 1.52 1.66
C ARG A 18 18.25 0.39 2.66
N ASP A 19 17.69 -0.71 2.16
CA ASP A 19 17.95 -2.00 2.75
C ASP A 19 19.48 -2.03 2.86
N PHE A 20 20.03 -1.77 4.05
CA PHE A 20 21.36 -2.24 4.37
C PHE A 20 21.22 -3.75 4.40
N GLN A 21 21.18 -4.35 3.20
CA GLN A 21 21.51 -5.74 3.00
C GLN A 21 22.98 -5.83 3.38
N SER A 22 23.25 -5.92 4.68
CA SER A 22 24.30 -6.80 5.14
C SER A 22 23.85 -8.18 4.64
N ASN A 23 24.13 -8.46 3.38
CA ASN A 23 24.25 -9.80 2.88
C ASN A 23 25.42 -10.38 3.69
N GLY A 24 25.11 -10.89 4.88
CA GLY A 24 25.97 -11.87 5.49
C GLY A 24 26.21 -13.00 4.49
N VAL A 25 27.25 -13.79 4.72
CA VAL A 25 27.64 -14.95 3.90
C VAL A 25 26.45 -15.56 3.15
N ALA A 26 26.60 -15.75 1.84
CA ALA A 26 25.56 -16.12 0.86
C ALA A 26 24.70 -17.37 1.21
N TYR A 27 24.97 -18.02 2.33
CA TYR A 27 24.34 -19.23 2.85
C TYR A 27 23.72 -19.07 4.26
N SER A 28 23.54 -17.83 4.73
CA SER A 28 22.84 -17.56 5.99
C SER A 28 21.35 -17.93 5.91
N LYS A 29 20.88 -18.80 6.81
CA LYS A 29 19.47 -19.24 6.90
C LYS A 29 18.47 -18.09 7.07
N LYS A 30 18.91 -16.89 7.48
CA LYS A 30 18.04 -15.71 7.64
C LYS A 30 17.51 -15.13 6.32
N ASN A 31 18.07 -15.52 5.17
CA ASN A 31 17.62 -15.04 3.86
C ASN A 31 16.46 -15.85 3.26
N GLN A 32 15.89 -16.80 4.03
CA GLN A 32 15.14 -17.90 3.42
C GLN A 32 13.68 -17.62 3.10
N LEU A 33 12.89 -16.84 3.85
CA LEU A 33 11.50 -16.48 3.51
C LEU A 33 11.04 -15.34 4.44
N ARG A 34 10.18 -14.41 3.95
CA ARG A 34 9.63 -13.30 4.76
C ARG A 34 8.09 -13.31 4.79
N PRO A 35 7.44 -14.31 5.44
CA PRO A 35 5.98 -14.46 5.42
C PRO A 35 5.20 -13.30 6.05
N TRP A 36 5.83 -12.51 6.92
CA TRP A 36 5.19 -11.35 7.57
C TRP A 36 5.25 -10.07 6.74
N LYS A 37 5.99 -10.03 5.62
CA LYS A 37 6.18 -8.81 4.84
C LYS A 37 5.04 -8.63 3.82
N THR A 38 4.19 -7.65 4.05
CA THR A 38 3.18 -7.18 3.08
C THR A 38 3.55 -5.77 2.66
N GLN A 39 3.81 -5.56 1.37
CA GLN A 39 3.97 -4.21 0.83
C GLN A 39 2.60 -3.53 0.79
N ARG A 40 2.53 -2.31 1.29
CA ARG A 40 1.31 -1.50 1.29
C ARG A 40 1.62 -0.18 0.59
N TYR A 41 0.58 0.45 0.04
CA TYR A 41 0.71 1.82 -0.43
C TYR A 41 1.03 2.70 0.78
N CYS A 42 2.17 3.39 0.71
CA CYS A 42 2.59 4.36 1.71
C CYS A 42 2.40 5.78 1.13
N ILE A 43 2.13 6.74 2.01
CA ILE A 43 2.13 8.15 1.65
C ILE A 43 3.55 8.51 1.20
N PRO A 44 3.75 9.09 0.01
CA PRO A 44 5.08 9.41 -0.47
C PRO A 44 5.68 10.54 0.40
N GLU A 45 7.00 10.50 0.60
CA GLU A 45 7.72 11.41 1.52
C GLU A 45 7.47 12.90 1.20
N GLN A 46 7.38 13.24 -0.08
CA GLN A 46 7.06 14.59 -0.55
C GLN A 46 5.68 15.10 -0.08
N ASP A 47 4.74 14.20 0.19
CA ASP A 47 3.39 14.53 0.65
C ASP A 47 3.23 14.41 2.17
N LEU A 48 4.22 13.90 2.89
CA LEU A 48 4.10 13.59 4.32
C LEU A 48 3.76 14.84 5.15
N ALA A 49 4.43 15.97 4.89
CA ALA A 49 4.16 17.21 5.60
C ALA A 49 2.73 17.72 5.35
N ARG A 50 2.25 17.62 4.10
CA ARG A 50 0.87 18.00 3.73
C ARG A 50 -0.14 17.09 4.42
N PHE A 51 0.12 15.78 4.45
CA PHE A 51 -0.74 14.82 5.14
C PHE A 51 -0.82 15.12 6.64
N VAL A 52 0.32 15.33 7.32
CA VAL A 52 0.35 15.66 8.74
C VAL A 52 -0.45 16.93 9.02
N ALA A 53 -0.22 18.01 8.24
CA ALA A 53 -0.96 19.26 8.42
C ALA A 53 -2.48 19.09 8.25
N GLN A 54 -2.93 18.24 7.32
CA GLN A 54 -4.36 17.93 7.14
C GLN A 54 -4.92 17.06 8.29
N MET A 55 -4.12 16.12 8.79
CA MET A 55 -4.52 15.27 9.92
C MET A 55 -4.69 16.06 11.22
N GLU A 56 -3.88 17.09 11.47
CA GLU A 56 -4.06 17.95 12.65
C GLU A 56 -5.45 18.61 12.67
N VAL A 57 -5.91 19.12 11.52
CA VAL A 57 -7.26 19.71 11.40
C VAL A 57 -8.35 18.69 11.71
N VAL A 58 -8.17 17.45 11.27
CA VAL A 58 -9.10 16.35 11.57
C VAL A 58 -9.09 16.03 13.07
N LEU A 59 -7.92 15.96 13.70
CA LEU A 59 -7.79 15.67 15.13
C LEU A 59 -8.39 16.77 15.99
N ASP A 60 -8.21 18.04 15.63
CA ASP A 60 -8.85 19.17 16.29
C ASP A 60 -10.38 19.03 16.26
N LEU A 61 -10.95 18.64 15.11
CA LEU A 61 -12.37 18.37 14.98
C LEU A 61 -12.83 17.22 15.89
N TYR A 62 -12.12 16.10 15.91
CA TYR A 62 -12.45 14.96 16.80
C TYR A 62 -12.33 15.31 18.29
N GLY A 63 -11.53 16.30 18.65
CA GLY A 63 -11.39 16.80 20.02
C GLY A 63 -12.53 17.75 20.47
N THR A 64 -13.43 18.15 19.56
CA THR A 64 -14.53 19.05 19.92
C THR A 64 -15.61 18.37 20.75
N GLN A 65 -16.25 19.14 21.64
CA GLN A 65 -17.39 18.65 22.41
C GLN A 65 -18.64 18.56 21.51
N PRO A 66 -19.37 17.43 21.51
CA PRO A 66 -20.61 17.31 20.74
C PRO A 66 -21.66 18.35 21.16
N SER A 67 -22.33 18.96 20.19
CA SER A 67 -23.45 19.89 20.40
C SER A 67 -24.80 19.15 20.36
N GLU A 68 -25.74 19.54 21.22
CA GLU A 68 -27.12 19.01 21.17
C GLU A 68 -27.89 19.47 19.92
N GLU A 69 -27.48 20.60 19.32
CA GLU A 69 -28.08 21.12 18.08
C GLU A 69 -27.54 20.41 16.82
N GLU A 70 -26.42 19.68 16.96
CA GLU A 70 -25.72 18.98 15.85
C GLU A 70 -25.44 17.51 16.23
N PRO A 71 -26.45 16.63 16.17
CA PRO A 71 -26.28 15.24 16.55
C PRO A 71 -25.27 14.53 15.63
N LEU A 72 -24.28 13.89 16.24
CA LEU A 72 -23.31 13.05 15.53
C LEU A 72 -23.99 11.76 15.07
N ILE A 73 -24.17 11.61 13.76
CA ILE A 73 -24.73 10.39 13.15
C ILE A 73 -23.59 9.63 12.47
N ALA A 74 -23.24 8.47 13.02
CA ALA A 74 -22.35 7.53 12.34
C ALA A 74 -23.17 6.71 11.34
N MET A 75 -23.03 7.03 10.04
CA MET A 75 -23.56 6.22 8.95
C MET A 75 -22.37 5.55 8.26
N ASP A 76 -22.26 4.24 8.36
CA ASP A 76 -21.25 3.45 7.66
C ASP A 76 -21.94 2.51 6.68
N GLU A 77 -21.58 2.64 5.40
CA GLU A 77 -21.99 1.70 4.37
C GLU A 77 -20.86 0.69 4.19
N ALA A 78 -21.04 -0.49 4.78
CA ALA A 78 -20.11 -1.59 4.58
C ALA A 78 -20.37 -2.24 3.21
N SER A 79 -19.66 -1.80 2.17
CA SER A 79 -19.64 -2.51 0.89
C SER A 79 -18.87 -3.83 1.05
N LYS A 80 -19.58 -4.96 1.05
CA LYS A 80 -18.94 -6.28 0.90
C LYS A 80 -18.86 -6.57 -0.58
N GLN A 81 -17.65 -6.62 -1.11
CA GLN A 81 -17.42 -7.05 -2.48
C GLN A 81 -16.97 -8.52 -2.45
N LEU A 82 -17.65 -9.36 -3.22
CA LEU A 82 -17.22 -10.74 -3.42
C LEU A 82 -16.19 -10.75 -4.55
N LEU A 83 -14.92 -10.82 -4.17
CA LEU A 83 -13.79 -10.85 -5.10
C LEU A 83 -13.22 -12.27 -5.23
N GLY A 84 -13.07 -12.72 -6.48
CA GLY A 84 -12.32 -13.92 -6.82
C GLY A 84 -10.94 -13.60 -7.36
N GLU A 85 -9.98 -14.51 -7.14
CA GLU A 85 -8.63 -14.42 -7.74
C GLU A 85 -8.71 -14.83 -9.22
N VAL A 86 -8.32 -13.93 -10.14
CA VAL A 86 -8.20 -14.27 -11.58
C VAL A 86 -6.98 -15.16 -11.82
N TYR A 87 -5.90 -14.88 -11.09
CA TYR A 87 -4.64 -15.61 -11.17
C TYR A 87 -4.24 -16.10 -9.77
N PRO A 88 -3.82 -17.37 -9.63
CA PRO A 88 -3.37 -17.88 -8.35
C PRO A 88 -2.11 -17.13 -7.88
N PRO A 89 -2.00 -16.78 -6.59
CA PRO A 89 -0.82 -16.11 -6.04
C PRO A 89 0.45 -16.92 -6.30
N ILE A 90 1.53 -16.21 -6.64
CA ILE A 90 2.83 -16.85 -6.81
C ILE A 90 3.37 -17.17 -5.41
N PRO A 91 3.66 -18.46 -5.10
CA PRO A 91 4.13 -18.85 -3.78
C PRO A 91 5.51 -18.27 -3.50
N MET A 92 5.80 -18.07 -2.23
CA MET A 92 7.08 -17.54 -1.77
C MET A 92 8.23 -18.50 -2.12
N GLN A 93 9.38 -17.94 -2.53
CA GLN A 93 10.63 -18.67 -2.69
C GLN A 93 11.74 -17.97 -1.90
N PRO A 94 12.85 -18.63 -1.56
CA PRO A 94 13.96 -17.95 -0.92
C PRO A 94 14.45 -16.74 -1.70
N GLY A 95 14.43 -15.58 -1.05
CA GLY A 95 14.74 -14.28 -1.66
C GLY A 95 13.61 -13.63 -2.48
N GLN A 96 12.44 -14.27 -2.62
CA GLN A 96 11.29 -13.75 -3.34
C GLN A 96 10.05 -13.75 -2.44
N ASP A 97 9.54 -12.56 -2.11
CA ASP A 97 8.30 -12.42 -1.34
C ASP A 97 7.10 -12.94 -2.15
N LYS A 98 6.00 -13.29 -1.45
CA LYS A 98 4.72 -13.67 -2.08
C LYS A 98 4.26 -12.52 -2.98
N LYS A 99 3.76 -12.86 -4.17
CA LYS A 99 3.15 -11.89 -5.09
C LYS A 99 1.71 -12.27 -5.37
N GLU A 100 0.83 -11.31 -5.15
CA GLU A 100 -0.57 -11.38 -5.51
C GLU A 100 -0.78 -10.43 -6.70
N ASP A 101 -1.56 -10.87 -7.68
CA ASP A 101 -1.92 -10.04 -8.82
C ASP A 101 -3.02 -9.06 -8.42
N TYR A 102 -3.08 -7.90 -9.06
CA TYR A 102 -4.07 -6.87 -8.81
C TYR A 102 -5.40 -7.14 -9.54
N HIS A 103 -5.40 -8.06 -10.49
CA HIS A 103 -6.60 -8.47 -11.23
C HIS A 103 -7.50 -9.37 -10.38
N TYR A 104 -8.78 -8.99 -10.26
CA TYR A 104 -9.82 -9.74 -9.57
C TYR A 104 -11.04 -9.97 -10.47
N SER A 105 -11.80 -11.03 -10.21
CA SER A 105 -13.10 -11.27 -10.83
C SER A 105 -14.22 -10.83 -9.90
N ASP A 106 -15.16 -10.04 -10.41
CA ASP A 106 -16.36 -9.67 -9.68
C ASP A 106 -17.28 -10.90 -9.54
N SER A 107 -17.57 -11.30 -8.31
CA SER A 107 -18.48 -12.40 -7.96
C SER A 107 -19.79 -11.90 -7.35
N GLY A 108 -20.08 -10.60 -7.48
CA GLY A 108 -21.27 -9.95 -6.94
C GLY A 108 -21.01 -9.15 -5.66
N THR A 109 -22.10 -8.73 -5.03
CA THR A 109 -22.18 -7.99 -3.76
C THR A 109 -23.05 -8.73 -2.75
#